data_AF-A0A6B0XWA9-F1
#
_entry.id   AF-A0A6B0XWA9-F1
#
_cell.length_a   1.000
_cell.length_b   1.000
_cell.length_c   1.000
_cell.angle_alpha   90.00
_cell.angle_beta   90.00
_cell.angle_gamma   90.00
#
_symmetry.space_group_name_H-M   'P 1'
#
loop_
_entity.id
_entity.type
_entity.pdbx_description
1 polymer ?
#
loop_
_entity_poly.entity_id
_entity_poly.type
_entity_poly.pdbx_seq_one_letter_code
_entity_poly.pdbx_strand_id
1 'polypeptide(L)'
;MATPATLGAVSNAASGPGTRSPAATGADGRAVAKRLREPGLPPAGRPQPADLTELTLAEAARLLRDGDVGAVELVEAYLARIGRWEPRYQAFNTVVPRTALEAARTADRTRGRAPLTGVPLAIKDNYFTAGVRTTANSFILEDFVPDFAATSWARLRDAGAILLGKTQMGPLAT
;
A
#
# COMPACT_ATOMS: atom_id res chain seq x y z
N MET A 1 -31.33 -58.29 -8.49
CA MET A 1 -31.51 -58.28 -9.97
C MET A 1 -31.57 -56.82 -10.38
N ALA A 2 -30.57 -56.16 -10.97
CA ALA A 2 -29.27 -56.54 -11.50
C ALA A 2 -28.28 -55.38 -11.26
N THR A 3 -27.00 -55.73 -11.13
CA THR A 3 -25.79 -54.92 -10.93
C THR A 3 -25.35 -54.15 -12.22
N PRO A 4 -24.32 -53.28 -12.14
CA PRO A 4 -24.19 -52.05 -12.94
C PRO A 4 -23.34 -52.21 -14.22
N ALA A 5 -23.33 -51.18 -15.06
CA ALA A 5 -22.40 -51.05 -16.19
C ALA A 5 -21.46 -49.84 -16.00
N THR A 6 -20.19 -50.17 -15.78
CA THR A 6 -19.00 -49.31 -15.94
C THR A 6 -18.48 -49.47 -17.37
N LEU A 7 -18.06 -48.37 -18.04
CA LEU A 7 -17.03 -48.25 -19.10
C LEU A 7 -17.37 -47.00 -19.94
N GLY A 8 -16.48 -46.06 -20.25
CA GLY A 8 -15.04 -46.04 -20.07
C GLY A 8 -14.47 -44.63 -20.27
N ALA A 9 -13.20 -44.49 -19.89
CA ALA A 9 -12.39 -43.32 -20.12
C ALA A 9 -12.27 -43.03 -21.62
N VAL A 10 -12.45 -41.75 -22.00
CA VAL A 10 -11.98 -41.25 -23.29
C VAL A 10 -10.74 -40.42 -23.02
N SER A 11 -9.60 -41.08 -23.21
CA SER A 11 -8.33 -40.44 -23.49
C SER A 11 -8.44 -39.71 -24.82
N ASN A 12 -8.02 -38.43 -24.86
CA ASN A 12 -7.40 -37.92 -26.07
C ASN A 12 -6.34 -36.87 -25.72
N ALA A 13 -5.11 -37.34 -25.60
CA ALA A 13 -3.94 -36.50 -25.83
C ALA A 13 -3.77 -36.37 -27.34
N ALA A 14 -3.96 -35.16 -27.86
CA ALA A 14 -3.46 -34.76 -29.17
C ALA A 14 -2.86 -33.36 -29.06
N SER A 15 -1.56 -33.36 -28.81
CA SER A 15 -0.63 -32.26 -28.99
C SER A 15 -0.54 -31.86 -30.47
N GLY A 16 -0.76 -30.58 -30.76
CA GLY A 16 -0.46 -29.91 -32.03
C GLY A 16 -0.18 -28.42 -31.75
N PRO A 17 0.72 -27.77 -32.51
CA PRO A 17 1.39 -26.55 -32.08
C PRO A 17 0.45 -25.34 -32.20
N GLY A 18 -0.11 -24.93 -31.06
CA GLY A 18 -0.79 -23.64 -30.94
C GLY A 18 0.22 -22.52 -31.18
N THR A 19 -0.03 -21.75 -32.23
CA THR A 19 0.80 -20.67 -32.74
C THR A 19 1.14 -19.66 -31.65
N ARG A 20 2.44 -19.48 -31.41
CA ARG A 20 2.95 -18.37 -30.60
C ARG A 20 2.55 -17.08 -31.32
N SER A 21 1.71 -16.26 -30.68
CA SER A 21 1.47 -14.91 -31.14
C SER A 21 2.81 -14.17 -31.21
N PRO A 22 3.15 -13.53 -32.34
CA PRO A 22 4.46 -12.96 -32.55
C PRO A 22 4.71 -11.80 -31.60
N ALA A 23 5.97 -11.70 -31.15
CA ALA A 23 6.50 -10.53 -30.48
C ALA A 23 6.16 -9.26 -31.29
N ALA A 24 5.36 -8.38 -30.69
CA ALA A 24 5.15 -7.03 -31.21
C ALA A 24 6.44 -6.23 -30.98
N THR A 25 7.33 -6.35 -31.95
CA THR A 25 8.51 -5.51 -32.10
C THR A 25 8.04 -4.13 -32.57
N GLY A 26 8.20 -3.14 -31.68
CA GLY A 26 8.39 -1.72 -31.99
C GLY A 26 7.39 -1.01 -32.91
N ALA A 27 6.52 -0.19 -32.33
CA ALA A 27 6.13 1.10 -32.90
C ALA A 27 5.71 2.06 -31.77
N ASP A 28 6.65 2.93 -31.43
CA ASP A 28 6.47 4.29 -30.90
C ASP A 28 5.69 4.47 -29.60
N GLY A 29 6.31 4.03 -28.52
CA GLY A 29 6.10 4.55 -27.17
C GLY A 29 6.54 6.01 -27.01
N ARG A 30 6.02 6.92 -27.85
CA ARG A 30 6.03 8.36 -27.53
C ARG A 30 5.13 8.55 -26.34
N ALA A 31 5.76 8.46 -25.18
CA ALA A 31 5.21 8.75 -23.88
C ALA A 31 4.33 9.99 -23.98
N VAL A 32 3.03 9.81 -23.73
CA VAL A 32 2.20 10.90 -23.22
C VAL A 32 2.63 11.11 -21.76
N ALA A 33 3.90 11.48 -21.56
CA ALA A 33 4.34 12.18 -20.39
C ALA A 33 3.73 13.58 -20.51
N LYS A 34 2.42 13.68 -20.27
CA LYS A 34 1.82 14.94 -19.86
C LYS A 34 2.72 15.36 -18.70
N ARG A 35 3.54 16.41 -18.91
CA ARG A 35 4.42 16.95 -17.88
C ARG A 35 3.54 17.10 -16.65
N LEU A 36 3.68 16.17 -15.71
CA LEU A 36 3.08 16.33 -14.41
C LEU A 36 3.65 17.67 -13.95
N ARG A 37 2.78 18.61 -13.62
CA ARG A 37 3.21 19.89 -13.08
C ARG A 37 4.13 19.51 -11.93
N GLU A 38 5.43 19.82 -12.05
CA GLU A 38 6.40 19.60 -10.98
C GLU A 38 5.73 20.18 -9.73
N PRO A 39 5.31 19.35 -8.76
CA PRO A 39 4.74 19.88 -7.54
C PRO A 39 5.80 20.83 -7.03
N GLY A 40 5.46 22.12 -6.89
CA GLY A 40 6.42 23.10 -6.39
C GLY A 40 6.96 22.56 -5.08
N LEU A 41 8.22 22.10 -5.09
CA LEU A 41 8.86 21.60 -3.90
C LEU A 41 8.74 22.72 -2.86
N PRO A 42 8.38 22.44 -1.61
CA PRO A 42 8.42 23.46 -0.57
C PRO A 42 9.74 24.23 -0.66
N PRO A 43 9.71 25.56 -0.44
CA PRO A 43 10.87 26.42 -0.67
C PRO A 43 12.11 25.82 0.01
N ALA A 44 13.23 25.85 -0.72
CA ALA A 44 14.52 25.43 -0.16
C ALA A 44 14.78 26.22 1.13
N GLY A 45 15.04 25.51 2.22
CA GLY A 45 15.33 26.12 3.52
C GLY A 45 14.13 26.35 4.44
N ARG A 46 13.02 25.59 4.30
CA ARG A 46 12.01 25.60 5.37
C ARG A 46 12.65 25.15 6.70
N PRO A 47 12.37 25.82 7.84
CA PRO A 47 12.83 25.36 9.14
C PRO A 47 12.30 23.96 9.40
N GLN A 48 13.12 23.10 10.00
CA GLN A 48 12.62 21.81 10.44
C GLN A 48 11.57 22.03 11.54
N PRO A 49 10.37 21.42 11.41
CA PRO A 49 9.34 21.53 12.42
C PRO A 49 9.78 20.77 13.68
N ALA A 50 9.43 21.29 14.85
CA ALA A 50 9.66 20.60 16.12
C ALA A 50 8.79 19.34 16.29
N ASP A 51 7.64 19.30 15.61
CA ASP A 51 6.73 18.15 15.58
C ASP A 51 7.03 17.27 14.35
N LEU A 52 7.42 16.01 14.61
CA LEU A 52 7.71 15.02 13.57
C LEU A 52 6.51 14.77 12.64
N THR A 53 5.29 14.95 13.12
CA THR A 53 4.07 14.73 12.33
C THR A 53 3.78 15.85 11.34
N GLU A 54 4.50 16.97 11.42
CA GLU A 54 4.43 18.11 10.51
C GLU A 54 5.57 18.09 9.46
N LEU A 55 6.36 17.02 9.43
CA LEU A 55 7.33 16.78 8.36
C LEU A 55 6.61 16.51 7.03
N THR A 56 7.12 17.12 5.97
CA THR A 56 6.84 16.71 4.59
C THR A 56 7.42 15.33 4.35
N LEU A 57 6.83 14.60 3.40
CA LEU A 57 7.31 13.27 3.02
C LEU A 57 8.80 13.26 2.64
N ALA A 58 9.25 14.28 1.91
CA ALA A 58 10.65 14.40 1.49
C ALA A 58 11.60 14.57 2.69
N GLU A 59 11.18 15.30 3.72
CA GLU A 59 12.00 15.48 4.93
C GLU A 59 12.00 14.23 5.79
N ALA A 60 10.84 13.62 6.02
CA ALA A 60 10.78 12.34 6.73
C ALA A 60 11.67 11.29 6.04
N ALA A 61 11.57 11.15 4.71
CA ALA A 61 12.39 10.23 3.93
C ALA A 61 13.89 10.59 3.92
N ARG A 62 14.26 11.86 4.14
CA ARG A 62 15.65 12.26 4.32
C ARG A 62 16.13 11.87 5.72
N LEU A 63 15.42 12.29 6.77
CA LEU A 63 15.78 12.04 8.16
C LEU A 63 15.87 10.56 8.51
N LEU A 64 14.94 9.75 8.00
CA LEU A 64 14.96 8.28 8.16
C LEU A 64 16.17 7.64 7.48
N ARG A 65 16.60 8.18 6.34
CA ARG A 65 17.73 7.66 5.56
C ARG A 65 19.06 8.04 6.18
N ASP A 66 19.14 9.28 6.66
CA ASP A 66 20.32 9.84 7.34
C ASP A 66 20.45 9.28 8.77
N GLY A 67 19.35 8.75 9.33
CA GLY A 67 19.30 8.16 10.67
C GLY A 67 19.09 9.19 11.78
N ASP A 68 18.75 10.43 11.42
CA ASP A 68 18.43 11.53 12.33
C ASP A 68 17.13 11.28 13.12
N VAL A 69 16.20 10.51 12.54
CA VAL A 69 14.92 10.08 13.15
C VAL A 69 14.74 8.59 12.91
N GLY A 70 14.28 7.86 13.93
CA GLY A 70 13.94 6.44 13.80
C GLY A 70 12.58 6.21 13.14
N ALA A 71 12.41 5.12 12.39
CA ALA A 71 11.11 4.73 11.86
C ALA A 71 10.11 4.42 12.99
N VAL A 72 10.55 3.76 14.07
CA VAL A 72 9.72 3.53 15.26
C VAL A 72 9.27 4.85 15.88
N GLU A 73 10.21 5.78 16.09
CA GLU A 73 9.94 7.10 16.67
C GLU A 73 8.90 7.88 15.84
N LEU A 74 9.07 7.92 14.51
CA LEU A 74 8.15 8.60 13.62
C LEU A 74 6.75 7.95 13.63
N VAL A 75 6.68 6.61 13.60
CA VAL A 75 5.40 5.89 13.66
C VAL A 75 4.71 6.10 15.01
N GLU A 76 5.43 6.09 16.12
CA GLU A 76 4.89 6.38 17.45
C GLU A 76 4.33 7.80 17.53
N ALA A 77 5.02 8.79 16.96
CA ALA A 77 4.53 10.17 16.90
C ALA A 77 3.19 10.27 16.14
N TYR A 78 3.06 9.61 14.99
CA TYR A 78 1.79 9.57 14.25
C TYR A 78 0.70 8.81 15.01
N LEU A 79 1.00 7.66 15.60
CA LEU A 79 0.02 6.88 16.38
C LEU A 79 -0.47 7.66 17.61
N ALA A 80 0.40 8.39 18.29
CA ALA A 80 0.03 9.26 19.40
C ALA A 80 -0.90 10.39 18.95
N ARG A 81 -0.61 11.02 17.80
CA ARG A 81 -1.46 12.06 17.21
C ARG A 81 -2.83 11.51 16.80
N ILE A 82 -2.87 10.33 16.18
CA ILE A 82 -4.10 9.62 15.84
C ILE A 82 -4.91 9.35 17.11
N GLY A 83 -4.30 8.78 18.14
CA GLY A 83 -4.97 8.50 19.42
C GLY A 83 -5.55 9.75 20.10
N ARG A 84 -4.86 10.89 19.98
CA ARG A 84 -5.34 12.17 20.53
C ARG A 84 -6.55 12.73 19.78
N TRP A 85 -6.58 12.62 18.45
CA TRP A 85 -7.52 13.39 17.63
C TRP A 85 -8.62 12.58 16.93
N GLU A 86 -8.47 11.27 16.81
CA GLU A 86 -9.49 10.41 16.18
C GLU A 86 -10.88 10.52 16.82
N PRO A 87 -11.05 10.66 18.15
CA PRO A 87 -12.38 10.90 18.74
C PRO A 87 -13.08 12.15 18.22
N ARG A 88 -12.33 13.12 17.67
CA ARG A 88 -12.86 14.39 17.16
C ARG A 88 -13.04 14.39 15.65
N TYR A 89 -12.10 13.81 14.90
CA TYR A 89 -12.07 13.87 13.43
C TYR A 89 -12.61 12.62 12.74
N GLN A 90 -12.51 11.45 13.38
CA GLN A 90 -12.94 10.16 12.81
C GLN A 90 -12.36 9.94 11.40
N ALA A 91 -11.06 10.23 11.23
CA ALA A 91 -10.41 10.22 9.93
C ALA A 91 -10.00 8.80 9.49
N PHE A 92 -9.91 7.85 10.43
CA PHE A 92 -9.59 6.45 10.16
C PHE A 92 -10.80 5.55 10.38
N ASN A 93 -10.96 4.58 9.48
CA ASN A 93 -11.87 3.45 9.68
C ASN A 93 -11.17 2.28 10.39
N THR A 94 -9.88 2.07 10.10
CA THR A 94 -9.06 1.04 10.76
C THR A 94 -7.66 1.61 11.01
N VAL A 95 -7.14 1.49 12.23
CA VAL A 95 -5.74 1.78 12.54
C VAL A 95 -5.02 0.47 12.84
N VAL A 96 -3.78 0.30 12.38
CA VAL A 96 -3.01 -0.96 12.53
C VAL A 96 -1.72 -0.76 13.35
N PRO A 97 -1.82 -0.32 14.63
CA PRO A 97 -0.66 0.13 15.40
C PRO A 97 0.41 -0.95 15.57
N ARG A 98 0.00 -2.19 15.88
CA ARG A 98 0.93 -3.32 16.06
C ARG A 98 1.73 -3.60 14.79
N THR A 99 1.04 -3.78 13.66
CA THR A 99 1.67 -4.07 12.36
C THR A 99 2.53 -2.89 11.89
N ALA A 100 2.10 -1.65 12.13
CA ALA A 100 2.88 -0.46 11.82
C ALA A 100 4.21 -0.43 12.58
N LEU A 101 4.18 -0.69 13.90
CA LEU A 101 5.38 -0.72 14.75
C LEU A 101 6.31 -1.89 14.42
N GLU A 102 5.78 -3.06 14.08
CA GLU A 102 6.58 -4.21 13.61
C GLU A 102 7.31 -3.89 12.30
N ALA A 103 6.63 -3.23 11.36
CA ALA A 103 7.21 -2.78 10.11
C ALA A 103 8.28 -1.68 10.37
N ALA A 104 8.02 -0.77 11.31
CA ALA A 104 8.95 0.29 11.71
C ALA A 104 10.26 -0.28 12.27
N ARG A 105 10.18 -1.23 13.21
CA ARG A 105 11.36 -1.94 13.74
C ARG A 105 12.17 -2.63 12.63
N THR A 106 11.49 -3.13 11.60
CA THR A 106 12.15 -3.76 10.46
C THR A 106 12.84 -2.72 9.57
N ALA A 107 12.17 -1.60 9.28
CA ALA A 107 12.74 -0.49 8.53
C ALA A 107 13.98 0.10 9.20
N ASP A 108 13.98 0.22 10.53
CA ASP A 108 15.13 0.70 11.31
C ASP A 108 16.36 -0.20 11.21
N ARG A 109 16.19 -1.50 10.92
CA ARG A 109 17.30 -2.44 10.69
C ARG A 109 17.83 -2.41 9.26
N THR A 110 17.01 -2.00 8.30
CA THR A 110 17.32 -2.06 6.86
C THR A 110 17.48 -0.67 6.23
N ARG A 111 17.81 0.36 7.04
CA ARG A 111 17.82 1.79 6.69
C ARG A 111 18.28 2.07 5.25
N GLY A 112 17.55 2.94 4.56
CA GLY A 112 17.95 3.46 3.24
C GLY A 112 17.89 2.48 2.06
N ARG A 113 17.36 1.26 2.25
CA ARG A 113 17.30 0.23 1.19
C ARG A 113 16.33 0.57 0.04
N ALA A 114 15.30 1.35 0.32
CA ALA A 114 14.27 1.75 -0.65
C ALA A 114 13.80 3.21 -0.41
N PRO A 115 13.23 3.90 -1.42
CA PRO A 115 12.96 5.34 -1.35
C PRO A 115 12.01 5.80 -0.24
N LEU A 116 11.11 4.93 0.22
CA LEU A 116 10.12 5.21 1.27
C LEU A 116 10.36 4.39 2.54
N THR A 117 11.56 3.82 2.71
CA THR A 117 11.89 2.98 3.89
C THR A 117 11.54 3.72 5.18
N GLY A 118 10.60 3.19 5.94
CA GLY A 118 10.19 3.74 7.24
C GLY A 118 9.14 4.85 7.17
N VAL A 119 8.74 5.31 5.97
CA VAL A 119 7.77 6.41 5.82
C VAL A 119 6.35 5.89 6.11
N PRO A 120 5.65 6.43 7.13
CA PRO A 120 4.28 6.04 7.43
C PRO A 120 3.28 6.66 6.44
N LEU A 121 2.31 5.85 5.99
CA LEU A 121 1.25 6.24 5.08
C LEU A 121 -0.12 5.74 5.58
N ALA A 122 -1.15 6.54 5.35
CA ALA A 122 -2.54 6.12 5.48
C ALA A 122 -3.13 5.87 4.08
N ILE A 123 -3.92 4.81 3.93
CA ILE A 123 -4.45 4.37 2.64
C ILE A 123 -5.98 4.42 2.66
N LYS A 124 -6.61 4.94 1.62
CA LYS A 124 -8.08 5.02 1.56
C LYS A 124 -8.73 3.64 1.65
N ASP A 125 -9.85 3.51 2.37
CA ASP A 125 -10.49 2.23 2.69
C ASP A 125 -11.19 1.50 1.52
N ASN A 126 -10.94 1.92 0.29
CA ASN A 126 -11.31 1.18 -0.92
C ASN A 126 -10.11 0.59 -1.67
N TYR A 127 -8.88 0.74 -1.15
CA TYR A 127 -7.71 0.03 -1.65
C TYR A 127 -7.44 -1.21 -0.80
N PHE A 128 -7.33 -2.36 -1.45
CA PHE A 128 -7.12 -3.63 -0.76
C PHE A 128 -5.73 -3.71 -0.15
N THR A 129 -5.69 -4.22 1.07
CA THR A 129 -4.48 -4.38 1.89
C THR A 129 -4.54 -5.79 2.46
N ALA A 130 -3.71 -6.69 1.92
CA ALA A 130 -3.75 -8.11 2.31
C ALA A 130 -3.70 -8.28 3.84
N GLY A 131 -4.66 -9.01 4.39
CA GLY A 131 -4.78 -9.27 5.84
C GLY A 131 -5.26 -8.08 6.68
N VAL A 132 -5.67 -6.97 6.07
CA VAL A 132 -6.22 -5.79 6.76
C VAL A 132 -7.62 -5.48 6.23
N ARG A 133 -8.58 -5.42 7.15
CA ARG A 133 -10.00 -5.15 6.89
C ARG A 133 -10.19 -3.94 5.96
N THR A 134 -11.03 -4.10 4.95
CA THR A 134 -11.31 -3.09 3.93
C THR A 134 -12.80 -3.04 3.65
N THR A 135 -13.47 -1.96 4.05
CA THR A 135 -14.95 -1.90 4.03
C THR A 135 -15.53 -1.03 2.92
N ALA A 136 -14.71 -0.20 2.27
CA ALA A 136 -15.17 0.87 1.39
C ALA A 136 -16.28 1.75 2.01
N ASN A 137 -16.25 1.88 3.35
CA ASN A 137 -17.30 2.48 4.19
C ASN A 137 -18.72 1.96 3.88
N SER A 138 -18.88 0.66 3.67
CA SER A 138 -20.15 0.01 3.34
C SER A 138 -20.38 -1.23 4.21
N PHE A 139 -21.63 -1.40 4.68
CA PHE A 139 -22.06 -2.58 5.42
C PHE A 139 -21.90 -3.89 4.64
N ILE A 140 -21.90 -3.82 3.29
CA ILE A 140 -21.70 -5.00 2.43
C ILE A 140 -20.31 -5.61 2.64
N LEU A 141 -19.31 -4.80 3.01
CA LEU A 141 -17.91 -5.20 3.14
C LEU A 141 -17.41 -5.02 4.59
N GLU A 142 -18.30 -4.91 5.57
CA GLU A 142 -17.95 -4.57 6.96
C GLU A 142 -16.85 -5.49 7.53
N ASP A 143 -16.96 -6.80 7.26
CA ASP A 143 -16.03 -7.84 7.72
C ASP A 143 -15.06 -8.31 6.62
N PHE A 144 -14.99 -7.62 5.48
CA PHE A 144 -14.16 -8.07 4.36
C PHE A 144 -12.67 -7.86 4.65
N VAL A 145 -11.90 -8.96 4.64
CA VAL A 145 -10.44 -8.96 4.75
C VAL A 145 -9.86 -9.56 3.47
N PRO A 146 -9.28 -8.74 2.57
CA PRO A 146 -8.72 -9.23 1.32
C PRO A 146 -7.45 -10.07 1.57
N ASP A 147 -7.23 -11.08 0.75
CA ASP A 147 -6.03 -11.93 0.72
C ASP A 147 -4.92 -11.37 -0.19
N PHE A 148 -5.24 -10.38 -1.03
CA PHE A 148 -4.29 -9.67 -1.88
C PHE A 148 -4.27 -8.15 -1.63
N ALA A 149 -3.22 -7.49 -2.13
CA ALA A 149 -3.06 -6.05 -2.06
C ALA A 149 -3.35 -5.39 -3.41
N ALA A 150 -3.95 -4.20 -3.39
CA ALA A 150 -4.05 -3.36 -4.58
C ALA A 150 -2.63 -3.03 -5.11
N THR A 151 -2.46 -3.02 -6.43
CA THR A 151 -1.16 -2.80 -7.08
C THR A 151 -0.47 -1.52 -6.65
N SER A 152 -1.22 -0.45 -6.41
CA SER A 152 -0.69 0.83 -5.90
C SER A 152 -0.09 0.67 -4.51
N TRP A 153 -0.82 0.02 -3.59
CA TRP A 153 -0.33 -0.25 -2.24
C TRP A 153 0.88 -1.20 -2.26
N ALA A 154 0.83 -2.27 -3.05
CA ALA A 154 1.94 -3.21 -3.20
C ALA A 154 3.23 -2.47 -3.60
N ARG A 155 3.18 -1.58 -4.60
CA ARG A 155 4.35 -0.78 -5.02
C ARG A 155 4.87 0.15 -3.94
N LEU A 156 4.00 0.79 -3.16
CA LEU A 156 4.41 1.67 -2.06
C LEU A 156 5.06 0.89 -0.91
N ARG A 157 4.45 -0.24 -0.54
CA ARG A 157 4.99 -1.16 0.46
C ARG A 157 6.35 -1.72 0.04
N ASP A 158 6.48 -2.14 -1.22
CA ASP A 158 7.75 -2.66 -1.76
C ASP A 158 8.83 -1.56 -1.84
N ALA A 159 8.43 -0.29 -1.95
CA ALA A 159 9.32 0.87 -1.80
C ALA A 159 9.67 1.21 -0.33
N GLY A 160 9.19 0.42 0.65
CA GLY A 160 9.54 0.51 2.06
C GLY A 160 8.55 1.29 2.94
N ALA A 161 7.40 1.71 2.40
CA ALA A 161 6.40 2.46 3.16
C ALA A 161 5.70 1.58 4.21
N ILE A 162 5.27 2.22 5.30
CA ILE A 162 4.60 1.59 6.43
C ILE A 162 3.12 1.97 6.42
N LEU A 163 2.23 1.00 6.58
CA LEU A 163 0.79 1.25 6.71
C LEU A 163 0.46 1.67 8.14
N LEU A 164 -0.09 2.88 8.32
CA LEU A 164 -0.68 3.31 9.60
C LEU A 164 -2.12 2.79 9.77
N GLY A 165 -2.88 2.77 8.67
CA GLY A 165 -4.30 2.44 8.72
C GLY A 165 -5.05 2.75 7.43
N LYS A 166 -6.35 2.50 7.48
CA LYS A 166 -7.33 2.74 6.42
C LYS A 166 -8.16 3.99 6.73
N THR A 167 -8.19 4.95 5.82
CA THR A 167 -8.88 6.24 6.05
C THR A 167 -10.37 6.15 5.76
N GLN A 168 -11.14 6.97 6.45
CA GLN A 168 -12.56 7.19 6.18
C GLN A 168 -12.80 7.71 4.76
N MET A 169 -13.99 7.44 4.22
CA MET A 169 -14.48 7.89 2.92
C MET A 169 -16.01 7.83 2.84
N GLY A 170 -16.62 8.44 1.82
CA GLY A 170 -18.03 8.17 1.51
C GLY A 170 -18.24 6.70 1.09
N PRO A 171 -19.44 6.13 1.33
CA PRO A 171 -19.73 4.73 0.99
C PRO A 171 -19.50 4.50 -0.51
N LEU A 172 -18.76 3.44 -0.86
CA LEU A 172 -18.51 3.02 -2.25
C LEU A 172 -17.92 4.10 -3.17
N ALA A 173 -17.32 5.15 -2.61
CA ALA A 173 -16.79 6.31 -3.34
C ALA A 173 -17.83 7.10 -4.16
N THR A 174 -19.09 7.11 -3.72
CA THR A 174 -20.18 7.90 -4.33
C THR A 174 -20.36 9.26 -3.66
#